data_AF-A0A933GXZ7-F1
#
_entry.id   AF-A0A933GXZ7-F1
#
_cell.length_a   1.000
_cell.length_b   1.000
_cell.length_c   1.000
_cell.angle_alpha   90.00
_cell.angle_beta   90.00
_cell.angle_gamma   90.00
#
_symmetry.space_group_name_H-M   'P 1'
#
loop_
_entity.id
_entity.type
_entity.pdbx_description
1 polymer ?
#
loop_
_entity_poly.entity_id
_entity_poly.type
_entity_poly.pdbx_seq_one_letter_code
_entity_poly.pdbx_strand_id
1 'polypeptide(L)'
;MATEDDEILFGKLAIKNSFITESQLEKALQDQDFYTPGTPLGEILVDKGFITRDQLSRLLEAQKKNLDKKDRYLKDHSRKDTLFGKIAIRLGFIDDAQLNWCLRAQGKDVEKGVRKRLGTYLVEHGFLSHDQVKKILREQDRGLMECPDCDRRYNIIGFNPEKTYTCS
;
A
#
# COMPACT_ATOMS: atom_id res chain seq x y z
N MET A 1 13.23 -18.69 3.45
CA MET A 1 12.59 -18.93 4.75
C MET A 1 11.32 -18.11 4.76
N ALA A 2 10.16 -18.75 4.92
CA ALA A 2 8.92 -18.02 5.22
C ALA A 2 9.14 -17.31 6.57
N THR A 3 8.76 -16.05 6.67
CA THR A 3 8.86 -15.31 7.93
C THR A 3 7.65 -15.63 8.79
N GLU A 4 7.78 -15.50 10.11
CA GLU A 4 6.68 -15.74 11.08
C GLU A 4 5.39 -14.95 10.72
N ASP A 5 5.55 -13.77 10.08
CA ASP A 5 4.45 -12.94 9.59
C ASP A 5 3.70 -13.58 8.41
N ASP A 6 4.40 -14.30 7.52
CA ASP A 6 3.79 -15.05 6.41
C ASP A 6 2.96 -16.23 6.91
N GLU A 7 3.33 -16.87 8.01
CA GLU A 7 2.62 -18.01 8.59
C GLU A 7 1.33 -17.59 9.30
N ILE A 8 1.40 -16.49 10.08
CA ILE A 8 0.22 -15.88 10.71
C ILE A 8 -0.78 -15.41 9.65
N LEU A 9 -0.28 -14.81 8.56
CA LEU A 9 -1.13 -14.35 7.46
C LEU A 9 -1.79 -15.53 6.73
N PHE A 10 -1.05 -16.61 6.48
CA PHE A 10 -1.54 -17.82 5.85
C PHE A 10 -2.67 -18.47 6.68
N GLY A 11 -2.47 -18.64 7.99
CA GLY A 11 -3.48 -19.20 8.89
C GLY A 11 -4.79 -18.39 8.91
N LYS A 12 -4.69 -17.06 8.99
CA LYS A 12 -5.85 -16.17 8.92
C LYS A 12 -6.58 -16.26 7.57
N LEU A 13 -5.82 -16.39 6.48
CA LEU A 13 -6.39 -16.50 5.14
C LEU A 13 -7.12 -17.84 4.95
N ALA A 14 -6.56 -18.93 5.49
CA ALA A 14 -7.17 -20.26 5.43
C ALA A 14 -8.51 -20.33 6.18
N ILE A 15 -8.61 -19.69 7.36
CA ILE A 15 -9.87 -19.57 8.09
C ILE A 15 -10.87 -18.70 7.31
N LYS A 16 -10.41 -17.56 6.78
CA LYS A 16 -11.27 -16.63 6.03
C LYS A 16 -11.87 -17.25 4.76
N ASN A 17 -11.14 -18.17 4.11
CA ASN A 17 -11.64 -18.92 2.96
C ASN A 17 -12.44 -20.18 3.37
N SER A 18 -12.67 -20.39 4.67
CA SER A 18 -13.40 -21.54 5.23
C SER A 18 -12.77 -22.88 4.86
N PHE A 19 -11.46 -22.93 4.61
CA PHE A 19 -10.74 -24.18 4.32
C PHE A 19 -10.35 -24.93 5.60
N ILE A 20 -10.10 -24.18 6.68
CA ILE A 20 -9.80 -24.74 8.00
C ILE A 20 -10.58 -23.98 9.07
N THR A 21 -10.73 -24.61 10.22
CA THR A 21 -11.23 -24.00 11.45
C THR A 21 -10.09 -23.48 12.33
N GLU A 22 -10.40 -22.60 13.29
CA GLU A 22 -9.42 -22.13 14.28
C GLU A 22 -8.78 -23.29 15.06
N SER A 23 -9.56 -24.32 15.40
CA SER A 23 -9.04 -25.51 16.09
C SER A 23 -8.09 -26.35 15.22
N GLN A 24 -8.34 -26.43 13.91
CA GLN A 24 -7.43 -27.12 12.98
C GLN A 24 -6.13 -26.34 12.77
N LEU A 25 -6.22 -25.00 12.75
CA LEU A 25 -5.05 -24.13 12.68
C LEU A 25 -4.18 -24.26 13.93
N GLU A 26 -4.80 -24.23 15.12
CA GLU A 26 -4.07 -24.37 16.39
C GLU A 26 -3.36 -25.73 16.49
N LYS A 27 -4.02 -26.82 16.09
CA LYS A 27 -3.38 -28.15 16.01
C LYS A 27 -2.19 -28.15 15.07
N ALA A 28 -2.34 -27.57 13.88
CA ALA A 28 -1.23 -27.51 12.91
C ALA A 28 -0.04 -26.67 13.42
N LEU A 29 -0.30 -25.59 14.16
CA LEU A 29 0.74 -24.77 14.79
C LEU A 29 1.44 -25.50 15.95
N GLN A 30 0.69 -26.21 16.80
CA GLN A 30 1.27 -27.04 17.86
C GLN A 30 2.14 -28.15 17.27
N ASP A 31 1.68 -28.74 16.18
CA ASP A 31 2.39 -29.83 15.53
C ASP A 31 3.63 -29.33 14.78
N GLN A 32 3.70 -28.06 14.38
CA GLN A 32 4.84 -27.46 13.68
C GLN A 32 6.16 -27.58 14.45
N ASP A 33 6.11 -27.60 15.78
CA ASP A 33 7.27 -27.81 16.66
C ASP A 33 7.90 -29.21 16.48
N PHE A 34 7.11 -30.18 16.03
CA PHE A 34 7.54 -31.55 15.76
C PHE A 34 8.00 -31.77 14.31
N TYR A 35 7.86 -30.76 13.43
CA TYR A 35 8.34 -30.82 12.05
C TYR A 35 9.76 -30.27 11.92
N THR A 36 10.37 -30.49 10.76
CA THR A 36 11.68 -29.91 10.47
C THR A 36 11.61 -28.38 10.54
N PRO A 37 12.54 -27.70 11.23
CA PRO A 37 12.57 -26.24 11.31
C PRO A 37 12.52 -25.61 9.91
N GLY A 38 11.57 -24.71 9.70
CA GLY A 38 11.33 -24.07 8.40
C GLY A 38 10.35 -24.82 7.48
N THR A 39 9.73 -25.92 7.94
CA THR A 39 8.57 -26.49 7.25
C THR A 39 7.41 -25.49 7.32
N PRO A 40 6.86 -25.05 6.18
CA PRO A 40 5.79 -24.07 6.16
C PRO A 40 4.48 -24.68 6.65
N LEU A 41 3.72 -23.91 7.43
CA LEU A 41 2.41 -24.31 7.96
C LEU A 41 1.45 -24.88 6.90
N GLY A 42 1.50 -24.35 5.67
CA GLY A 42 0.68 -24.84 4.55
C GLY A 42 0.95 -26.30 4.18
N GLU A 43 2.19 -26.78 4.26
CA GLU A 43 2.53 -28.18 3.98
C GLU A 43 2.06 -29.09 5.11
N ILE A 44 2.16 -28.64 6.37
CA ILE A 44 1.68 -29.37 7.56
C ILE A 44 0.16 -29.56 7.49
N LEU A 45 -0.57 -28.54 7.03
CA LEU A 45 -2.02 -28.61 6.84
C LEU A 45 -2.43 -29.60 5.75
N VAL A 46 -1.62 -29.76 4.70
CA VAL A 46 -1.82 -30.77 3.66
C VAL A 46 -1.51 -32.17 4.18
N ASP A 47 -0.39 -32.33 4.88
CA ASP A 47 0.02 -33.63 5.45
C ASP A 47 -1.03 -34.17 6.43
N LYS A 48 -1.61 -33.28 7.26
CA LYS A 48 -2.70 -33.59 8.18
C LYS A 48 -4.06 -33.80 7.50
N GLY A 49 -4.17 -33.57 6.19
CA GLY A 49 -5.41 -33.68 5.45
C GLY A 49 -6.45 -32.62 5.80
N PHE A 50 -6.06 -31.51 6.44
CA PHE A 50 -6.96 -30.40 6.74
C PHE A 50 -7.27 -29.56 5.50
N ILE A 51 -6.31 -29.47 4.57
CA ILE A 51 -6.51 -28.84 3.26
C ILE A 51 -5.98 -29.75 2.16
N THR A 52 -6.52 -29.61 0.95
CA THR A 52 -6.00 -30.28 -0.25
C THR A 52 -4.85 -29.46 -0.86
N ARG A 53 -4.03 -30.10 -1.71
CA ARG A 53 -3.00 -29.38 -2.50
C ARG A 53 -3.58 -28.27 -3.38
N ASP A 54 -4.80 -28.44 -3.89
CA ASP A 54 -5.51 -27.39 -4.64
C ASP A 54 -5.95 -26.22 -3.75
N GLN A 55 -6.38 -26.49 -2.52
CA GLN A 55 -6.68 -25.43 -1.56
C GLN A 55 -5.43 -24.68 -1.12
N LEU A 56 -4.32 -25.39 -0.92
CA LEU A 56 -3.01 -24.79 -0.64
C LEU A 56 -2.56 -23.86 -1.77
N SER A 57 -2.61 -24.31 -3.03
CA SER A 57 -2.20 -23.48 -4.17
C SER A 57 -3.05 -22.21 -4.27
N ARG A 58 -4.36 -22.31 -4.08
CA ARG A 58 -5.28 -21.15 -4.05
C ARG A 58 -4.95 -20.17 -2.93
N LEU A 59 -4.60 -20.66 -1.73
CA LEU A 59 -4.20 -19.80 -0.61
C LEU A 59 -2.89 -19.05 -0.92
N LEU A 60 -1.90 -19.74 -1.48
CA LEU A 60 -0.62 -19.14 -1.87
C LEU A 60 -0.79 -18.10 -2.99
N GLU A 61 -1.66 -18.35 -3.96
CA GLU A 61 -2.01 -17.36 -4.99
C GLU A 61 -2.72 -16.14 -4.40
N ALA A 62 -3.65 -16.34 -3.47
CA ALA A 62 -4.35 -15.26 -2.79
C ALA A 62 -3.40 -14.44 -1.90
N GLN A 63 -2.40 -15.06 -1.27
CA GLN A 63 -1.33 -14.40 -0.54
C GLN A 63 -0.48 -13.53 -1.46
N LYS A 64 0.00 -14.08 -2.59
CA LYS A 64 0.73 -13.31 -3.61
C LYS A 64 -0.07 -12.13 -4.14
N LYS A 65 -1.34 -12.31 -4.51
CA LYS A 65 -2.21 -11.22 -4.99
C LYS A 65 -2.41 -10.11 -3.95
N ASN A 66 -2.46 -10.44 -2.66
CA ASN A 66 -2.54 -9.43 -1.60
C ASN A 66 -1.23 -8.67 -1.39
N LEU A 67 -0.09 -9.35 -1.49
CA LEU A 67 1.23 -8.72 -1.47
C LEU A 67 1.42 -7.79 -2.68
N ASP A 68 1.07 -8.22 -3.89
CA ASP A 68 1.09 -7.40 -5.11
C ASP A 68 0.19 -6.15 -5.01
N LYS A 69 -1.01 -6.29 -4.42
CA LYS A 69 -1.91 -5.15 -4.15
C LYS A 69 -1.30 -4.19 -3.11
N LYS A 70 -0.66 -4.72 -2.07
CA LYS A 70 0.00 -3.92 -1.02
C LYS A 70 1.20 -3.17 -1.62
N ASP A 71 1.98 -3.79 -2.49
CA ASP A 71 3.14 -3.17 -3.17
C ASP A 71 2.72 -2.10 -4.19
N ARG A 72 1.70 -2.37 -5.01
CA ARG A 72 1.13 -1.36 -5.93
C ARG A 72 0.49 -0.19 -5.19
N TYR A 73 -0.23 -0.45 -4.11
CA TYR A 73 -0.81 0.59 -3.26
C TYR A 73 0.30 1.50 -2.70
N LEU A 74 1.37 0.92 -2.15
CA LEU A 74 2.49 1.68 -1.59
C LEU A 74 3.23 2.51 -2.65
N LYS A 75 3.47 1.95 -3.84
CA LYS A 75 4.12 2.67 -4.95
C LYS A 75 3.28 3.82 -5.52
N ASP A 76 1.97 3.64 -5.66
CA ASP A 76 1.05 4.69 -6.14
C ASP A 76 0.93 5.84 -5.13
N HIS A 77 0.83 5.52 -3.84
CA HIS A 77 0.68 6.51 -2.78
C HIS A 77 1.97 7.30 -2.54
N SER A 78 3.14 6.65 -2.62
CA SER A 78 4.43 7.35 -2.52
C SER A 78 4.61 8.41 -3.62
N ARG A 79 4.17 8.13 -4.86
CA ARG A 79 4.23 9.09 -5.98
C ARG A 79 3.28 10.27 -5.79
N LYS A 80 2.04 10.01 -5.35
CA LYS A 80 1.03 11.06 -5.10
C LYS A 80 1.38 11.93 -3.90
N ASP A 81 1.92 11.35 -2.82
CA ASP A 81 2.37 12.08 -1.64
C ASP A 81 3.59 12.96 -1.96
N THR A 82 4.51 12.49 -2.81
CA THR A 82 5.65 13.30 -3.29
C THR A 82 5.18 14.52 -4.10
N LEU A 83 4.19 14.34 -4.98
CA LEU A 83 3.64 15.43 -5.78
C LEU A 83 2.90 16.45 -4.90
N PHE A 84 2.11 15.94 -3.95
CA PHE A 84 1.36 16.77 -2.99
C PHE A 84 2.31 17.67 -2.18
N GLY A 85 3.38 17.11 -1.61
CA GLY A 85 4.37 17.87 -0.83
C GLY A 85 5.06 18.96 -1.66
N LYS A 86 5.45 18.65 -2.91
CA LYS A 86 6.06 19.63 -3.81
C LYS A 86 5.12 20.77 -4.18
N ILE A 87 3.85 20.47 -4.46
CA ILE A 87 2.84 21.50 -4.76
C ILE A 87 2.59 22.38 -3.52
N ALA A 88 2.53 21.78 -2.33
CA ALA A 88 2.32 22.52 -1.09
C ALA A 88 3.46 23.54 -0.80
N ILE A 89 4.72 23.16 -1.06
CA ILE A 89 5.87 24.09 -0.99
C ILE A 89 5.78 25.15 -2.08
N ARG A 90 5.49 24.77 -3.33
CA ARG A 90 5.38 25.70 -4.46
C ARG A 90 4.30 26.78 -4.23
N LEU A 91 3.19 26.41 -3.61
CA LEU A 91 2.11 27.32 -3.24
C LEU A 91 2.42 28.15 -1.98
N GLY A 92 3.58 27.90 -1.34
CA GLY A 92 4.00 28.60 -0.11
C GLY A 92 3.14 28.26 1.11
N PHE A 93 2.41 27.15 1.08
CA PHE A 93 1.56 26.75 2.21
C PHE A 93 2.36 26.06 3.31
N ILE A 94 3.44 25.39 2.94
CA ILE A 94 4.39 24.77 3.86
C ILE A 94 5.82 25.02 3.40
N ASP A 95 6.78 24.86 4.31
CA ASP A 95 8.21 24.86 4.00
C ASP A 95 8.80 23.43 3.96
N ASP A 96 10.06 23.33 3.53
CA ASP A 96 10.80 22.06 3.50
C ASP A 96 10.97 21.43 4.89
N ALA A 97 11.06 22.23 5.96
CA ALA A 97 11.23 21.71 7.31
C ALA A 97 9.94 21.02 7.80
N GLN A 98 8.78 21.64 7.56
CA GLN A 98 7.44 21.11 7.84
C GLN A 98 7.17 19.84 7.02
N LEU A 99 7.50 19.86 5.72
CA LEU A 99 7.36 18.67 4.87
C LEU A 99 8.22 17.50 5.37
N ASN A 100 9.51 17.76 5.64
CA ASN A 100 10.42 16.73 6.14
C ASN A 100 10.02 16.20 7.51
N TRP A 101 9.46 17.05 8.37
CA TRP A 101 8.91 16.64 9.65
C TRP A 101 7.76 15.64 9.45
N CYS A 102 6.80 15.95 8.56
CA CYS A 102 5.66 15.07 8.29
C CYS A 102 6.10 13.74 7.66
N LEU A 103 7.08 13.74 6.76
CA LEU A 103 7.62 12.51 6.17
C LEU A 103 8.26 11.60 7.22
N ARG A 104 9.00 12.18 8.18
CA ARG A 104 9.56 11.42 9.31
C ARG A 104 8.47 10.86 10.23
N ALA A 105 7.42 11.63 10.50
CA ALA A 105 6.29 11.18 11.30
C ALA A 105 5.54 10.02 10.61
N GLN A 106 5.29 10.14 9.32
CA GLN A 106 4.70 9.08 8.50
C GLN A 106 5.56 7.81 8.50
N GLY A 107 6.89 7.94 8.40
CA GLY A 107 7.80 6.80 8.49
C GLY A 107 7.66 6.01 9.80
N LYS A 108 7.65 6.73 10.94
CA LYS A 108 7.49 6.13 12.28
C LYS A 108 6.17 5.39 12.47
N ASP A 109 5.09 5.91 11.89
CA ASP A 109 3.78 5.26 11.97
C ASP A 109 3.73 4.02 11.09
N VAL A 110 4.36 4.05 9.92
CA VAL A 110 4.49 2.88 9.04
C VAL A 110 5.23 1.74 9.73
N GLU A 111 6.29 2.04 10.49
CA GLU A 111 7.01 1.06 11.32
C GLU A 111 6.10 0.41 12.38
N LYS A 112 5.11 1.15 12.89
CA LYS A 112 4.10 0.67 13.85
C LYS A 112 2.89 0.02 13.18
N GLY A 113 2.92 -0.16 11.86
CA GLY A 113 1.80 -0.72 11.08
C GLY A 113 0.66 0.26 10.82
N VAL A 114 0.77 1.53 11.23
CA VAL A 114 -0.21 2.57 10.99
C VAL A 114 0.10 3.26 9.65
N ARG A 115 -0.91 3.39 8.78
CA ARG A 115 -0.73 4.01 7.46
C ARG A 115 -1.70 5.17 7.27
N LYS A 116 -1.18 6.39 7.34
CA LYS A 116 -1.91 7.62 7.02
C LYS A 116 -1.26 8.33 5.83
N ARG A 117 -2.03 9.18 5.15
CA ARG A 117 -1.55 9.98 4.01
C ARG A 117 -0.79 11.20 4.51
N LEU A 118 0.19 11.67 3.72
CA LEU A 118 0.96 12.87 4.05
C LEU A 118 0.05 14.10 4.33
N GLY A 119 -1.00 14.27 3.54
CA GLY A 119 -1.99 15.34 3.74
C GLY A 119 -2.69 15.29 5.10
N THR A 120 -2.87 14.11 5.69
CA THR A 120 -3.45 13.96 7.04
C THR A 120 -2.50 14.50 8.10
N TYR A 121 -1.20 14.17 8.02
CA TYR A 121 -0.20 14.69 8.97
C TYR A 121 -0.10 16.21 8.89
N LEU A 122 -0.13 16.78 7.69
CA LEU A 122 -0.05 18.22 7.47
C LEU A 122 -1.26 18.96 8.08
N VAL A 123 -2.45 18.36 8.06
CA VAL A 123 -3.65 18.93 8.69
C VAL A 123 -3.67 18.72 10.19
N GLU A 124 -3.38 17.50 10.67
CA GLU A 124 -3.37 17.17 12.10
C GLU A 124 -2.39 18.06 12.90
N HIS A 125 -1.29 18.47 12.26
CA HIS A 125 -0.26 19.33 12.88
C HIS A 125 -0.45 20.82 12.57
N GLY A 126 -1.54 21.19 11.91
CA GLY A 126 -1.88 22.59 11.64
C GLY A 126 -1.02 23.27 10.56
N PHE A 127 -0.19 22.52 9.83
CA PHE A 127 0.60 23.05 8.72
C PHE A 127 -0.25 23.36 7.49
N LEU A 128 -1.35 22.64 7.31
CA LEU A 128 -2.34 22.91 6.26
C LEU A 128 -3.75 22.97 6.84
N SER A 129 -4.54 23.91 6.35
CA SER A 129 -5.99 23.91 6.52
C SER A 129 -6.67 23.02 5.47
N HIS A 130 -7.90 22.59 5.77
CA HIS A 130 -8.72 21.83 4.82
C HIS A 130 -8.96 22.57 3.49
N ASP A 131 -8.98 23.90 3.47
CA ASP A 131 -9.10 24.70 2.24
C ASP A 131 -7.81 24.66 1.41
N GLN A 132 -6.65 24.78 2.06
CA GLN A 132 -5.35 24.65 1.40
C GLN A 132 -5.13 23.25 0.81
N VAL A 133 -5.58 22.20 1.50
CA VAL A 133 -5.58 20.83 0.95
C VAL A 133 -6.42 20.75 -0.32
N LYS A 134 -7.64 21.30 -0.33
CA LYS A 134 -8.49 21.32 -1.53
C LYS A 134 -7.83 22.06 -2.69
N LYS A 135 -7.12 23.17 -2.42
CA LYS A 135 -6.36 23.91 -3.43
C LYS A 135 -5.20 23.09 -4.00
N ILE A 136 -4.41 22.43 -3.15
CA ILE A 136 -3.33 21.53 -3.58
C ILE A 136 -3.88 20.39 -4.45
N LEU A 137 -4.99 19.77 -4.04
CA LEU A 137 -5.62 18.68 -4.79
C LEU A 137 -6.15 19.14 -6.15
N ARG A 138 -6.71 20.34 -6.26
CA ARG A 138 -7.13 20.93 -7.55
C ARG A 138 -5.95 21.17 -8.48
N GLU A 139 -4.82 21.64 -7.94
CA GLU A 139 -3.57 21.80 -8.70
C GLU A 139 -2.97 20.45 -9.12
N GLN A 140 -3.16 19.41 -8.30
CA GLN A 140 -2.76 18.04 -8.63
C GLN A 140 -3.63 17.42 -9.74
N ASP A 141 -4.92 17.73 -9.78
CA ASP A 141 -5.88 17.24 -10.78
C ASP A 141 -5.70 17.92 -12.16
N ARG A 142 -5.27 19.19 -12.18
CA ARG A 142 -4.87 19.92 -13.40
C ARG A 142 -3.64 19.34 -14.13
N GLY A 143 -2.98 18.34 -13.57
CA GLY A 143 -1.91 17.59 -14.22
C GLY A 143 -2.38 16.59 -15.28
N LEU A 144 -3.69 16.35 -15.40
CA LEU A 144 -4.30 15.60 -16.50
C LEU A 144 -4.59 16.56 -17.67
N MET A 145 -3.69 16.63 -18.65
CA MET A 145 -3.99 17.31 -19.91
C MET A 145 -4.59 16.32 -20.92
N GLU A 146 -5.63 16.77 -21.62
CA GLU A 146 -6.26 16.09 -22.74
C GLU A 146 -5.61 16.57 -24.05
N CYS A 147 -5.14 15.64 -24.89
CA CYS A 147 -4.60 15.99 -26.19
C CYS A 147 -5.73 16.56 -27.08
N PRO A 148 -5.60 17.79 -27.63
CA PRO A 148 -6.67 18.40 -28.42
C PRO A 148 -6.97 17.67 -29.73
N ASP A 149 -6.03 16.85 -30.22
CA ASP A 149 -6.17 16.10 -31.49
C ASP A 149 -6.71 14.67 -31.32
N CYS A 150 -6.59 14.06 -30.13
CA CYS A 150 -6.89 12.63 -29.96
C CYS A 150 -7.50 12.24 -28.60
N ASP A 151 -7.87 13.22 -27.76
CA ASP A 151 -8.56 13.03 -26.46
C ASP A 151 -7.76 12.21 -25.42
N ARG A 152 -6.48 11.91 -25.70
CA ARG A 152 -5.65 11.09 -24.81
C ARG A 152 -5.21 11.89 -23.59
N ARG A 153 -5.47 11.35 -22.39
CA ARG A 153 -5.07 11.93 -21.09
C ARG A 153 -3.65 11.53 -20.71
N TYR A 154 -2.79 12.49 -20.41
CA TYR A 154 -1.42 12.21 -19.97
C TYR A 154 -0.97 13.18 -18.87
N ASN A 155 -0.09 12.66 -18.01
CA ASN A 155 0.44 13.40 -16.86
C ASN A 155 1.69 14.17 -17.29
N ILE A 156 1.63 15.49 -17.25
CA ILE A 156 2.77 16.34 -17.59
C ILE A 156 3.48 16.86 -16.34
N ILE A 157 4.79 16.64 -16.28
CA ILE A 157 5.62 17.17 -15.20
C ILE A 157 6.12 18.54 -15.66
N GLY A 158 5.66 19.61 -15.00
CA GLY A 158 6.07 20.99 -15.32
C GLY A 158 5.18 21.67 -16.36
N PHE A 159 3.87 21.73 -16.11
CA PHE A 159 2.92 22.46 -16.94
C PHE A 159 3.29 23.95 -17.00
N ASN A 160 3.49 24.45 -18.23
CA ASN A 160 3.59 25.87 -18.54
C ASN A 160 2.32 26.29 -19.31
N PRO A 161 1.52 27.25 -18.80
CA PRO A 161 0.27 27.67 -19.44
C PRO A 161 0.46 28.35 -20.82
N GLU A 162 1.68 28.73 -21.20
CA GLU A 162 1.99 29.40 -22.47
C GLU A 162 2.46 28.45 -23.57
N LYS A 163 2.60 27.15 -23.29
CA LYS A 163 3.05 26.15 -24.27
C LYS A 163 1.93 25.19 -24.65
N THR A 164 1.82 24.90 -25.95
CA THR A 164 0.93 23.84 -26.47
C THR A 164 1.67 22.51 -26.43
N TYR A 165 1.04 21.49 -25.87
CA TYR A 165 1.59 20.14 -25.78
C TYR A 165 0.69 19.18 -26.56
N THR A 166 1.27 18.51 -27.56
CA THR A 166 0.59 17.50 -28.39
C THR A 166 1.20 16.12 -28.11
N CYS A 167 0.41 15.06 -28.31
CA CYS A 167 0.96 13.70 -28.26
C CYS A 167 1.96 13.48 -29.41
N SER A 168 3.05 12.75 -29.13
CA SER A 168 3.95 12.24 -30.17
C SER A 168 3.35 11.05 -30.89
#